data_AF-A0A2U3YUN5-F1
#
_entry.id   AF-A0A2U3YUN5-F1
#
_cell.length_a   1.000
_cell.length_b   1.000
_cell.length_c   1.000
_cell.angle_alpha   90.00
_cell.angle_beta   90.00
_cell.angle_gamma   90.00
#
_symmetry.space_group_name_H-M   'P 1'
#
loop_
_entity.id
_entity.type
_entity.pdbx_description
1 polymer ?
#
loop_
_entity_poly.entity_id
_entity_poly.type
_entity_poly.pdbx_seq_one_letter_code
_entity_poly.pdbx_strand_id
1 'polypeptide(L)'
;MPESAWKFLFYLGAWSYSAYLLFGTDYPFFHDPPSVFYDWTPGMVVPRDIAAAYLLQGSFYGHSIYATLYMDAWRKDSVVMLIHHVVTLVLIVSSYAFR
;
A
#
# COMPACT_ATOMS: atom_id res chain seq x y z
N MET A 1 -20.78 13.18 -3.58
CA MET A 1 -20.13 13.20 -4.91
C MET A 1 -18.64 13.55 -4.86
N PRO A 2 -18.17 14.60 -4.15
CA PRO A 2 -16.73 14.93 -4.10
C PRO A 2 -15.86 13.80 -3.54
N GLU A 3 -16.31 13.15 -2.47
CA GLU A 3 -15.60 12.04 -1.83
C GLU A 3 -15.45 10.81 -2.74
N SER A 4 -16.51 10.47 -3.51
CA SER A 4 -16.48 9.35 -4.45
C SER A 4 -15.52 9.61 -5.61
N ALA A 5 -15.48 10.85 -6.13
CA ALA A 5 -14.55 11.23 -7.18
C ALA A 5 -13.09 11.21 -6.69
N TRP A 6 -12.82 11.68 -5.47
CA TRP A 6 -11.50 11.59 -4.85
C TRP A 6 -11.05 10.13 -4.69
N LYS A 7 -11.90 9.26 -4.12
CA LYS A 7 -11.59 7.83 -3.97
C LYS A 7 -11.32 7.19 -5.34
N PHE A 8 -12.14 7.49 -6.35
CA PHE A 8 -11.92 7.00 -7.71
C PHE A 8 -10.54 7.39 -8.26
N LEU A 9 -10.16 8.67 -8.19
CA LEU A 9 -8.87 9.14 -8.68
C LEU A 9 -7.71 8.51 -7.92
N PHE A 10 -7.84 8.40 -6.59
CA PHE A 10 -6.83 7.74 -5.77
C PHE A 10 -6.67 6.27 -6.16
N TYR A 11 -7.76 5.50 -6.22
CA TYR A 11 -7.69 4.09 -6.57
C TYR A 11 -7.19 3.87 -7.99
N LEU A 12 -7.61 4.69 -8.95
CA LEU A 12 -7.12 4.64 -10.33
C LEU A 12 -5.61 4.89 -10.36
N GLY A 13 -5.13 5.96 -9.73
CA GLY A 13 -3.70 6.29 -9.68
C GLY A 13 -2.86 5.23 -8.97
N ALA A 14 -3.30 4.78 -7.79
CA ALA A 14 -2.62 3.77 -6.99
C ALA A 14 -2.53 2.42 -7.73
N TRP A 15 -3.63 2.02 -8.37
CA TRP A 15 -3.71 0.80 -9.17
C TRP A 15 -2.84 0.89 -10.42
N SER A 16 -2.93 1.99 -11.17
CA SER A 16 -2.10 2.21 -12.36
C SER A 16 -0.60 2.24 -12.02
N TYR A 17 -0.21 2.86 -10.90
CA TYR A 17 1.17 2.87 -10.46
C TYR A 17 1.67 1.48 -10.07
N SER A 18 0.84 0.71 -9.36
CA SER A 18 1.17 -0.68 -9.01
C SER A 18 1.29 -1.56 -10.26
N ALA A 19 0.39 -1.39 -11.23
CA ALA A 19 0.46 -2.09 -12.51
C ALA A 19 1.72 -1.70 -13.30
N TYR A 20 2.10 -0.42 -13.30
CA TYR A 20 3.36 0.03 -13.90
C TYR A 20 4.57 -0.64 -13.23
N LEU A 21 4.63 -0.73 -11.90
CA LEU A 21 5.72 -1.43 -11.21
C LEU A 21 5.77 -2.92 -11.57
N LEU A 22 4.61 -3.59 -11.71
CA LEU A 22 4.55 -5.03 -12.00
C LEU A 22 4.87 -5.40 -13.45
N PHE A 23 4.52 -4.53 -14.41
CA PHE A 23 4.57 -4.86 -15.83
C PHE A 23 5.41 -3.90 -16.69
N GLY A 24 5.68 -2.70 -16.20
CA GLY A 24 6.37 -1.63 -16.91
C GLY A 24 7.78 -1.34 -16.39
N THR A 25 8.27 -2.13 -15.44
CA THR A 25 9.65 -2.08 -14.93
C THR A 25 10.29 -3.45 -15.02
N ASP A 26 11.60 -3.52 -14.80
CA ASP A 26 12.36 -4.77 -14.84
C ASP A 26 12.19 -5.64 -13.57
N TYR A 27 11.32 -5.26 -12.62
CA TYR A 27 11.06 -6.09 -11.44
C TYR A 27 10.30 -7.36 -11.84
N PRO A 28 10.81 -8.56 -11.49
CA PRO A 28 10.14 -9.80 -11.86
C PRO A 28 8.98 -10.17 -10.92
N PHE A 29 8.51 -9.27 -10.07
CA PHE A 29 7.53 -9.54 -8.99
C PHE A 29 6.26 -10.25 -9.44
N PHE A 30 5.80 -10.02 -10.67
CA PHE A 30 4.59 -10.67 -11.19
C PHE A 30 4.82 -12.14 -11.56
N HIS A 31 6.00 -12.47 -12.10
CA HIS A 31 6.33 -13.82 -12.59
C HIS A 31 7.15 -14.64 -11.59
N ASP A 32 7.91 -13.98 -10.73
CA ASP A 32 8.75 -14.57 -9.69
C ASP A 32 8.66 -13.72 -8.39
N PRO A 33 7.56 -13.84 -7.62
CA PRO A 33 7.39 -13.08 -6.37
C PRO A 33 8.51 -13.28 -5.32
N PRO A 34 9.09 -14.49 -5.14
CA PRO A 34 10.22 -14.70 -4.23
C PRO A 34 11.48 -13.87 -4.53
N SER A 35 11.61 -13.35 -5.76
CA SER A 35 12.75 -12.51 -6.18
C SER A 35 13.01 -11.30 -5.28
N VAL A 36 12.00 -10.82 -4.55
CA VAL A 36 12.15 -9.73 -3.57
C VAL A 36 13.14 -10.06 -2.45
N PHE A 37 13.40 -11.34 -2.19
CA PHE A 37 14.34 -11.82 -1.17
C PHE A 37 15.66 -12.32 -1.75
N TYR A 38 15.81 -12.38 -3.08
CA TYR A 38 17.06 -12.80 -3.69
C TYR A 38 18.14 -11.78 -3.35
N ASP A 39 19.32 -12.28 -2.96
CA ASP A 39 20.47 -11.48 -2.53
C ASP A 39 20.16 -10.47 -1.40
N TRP A 40 19.11 -10.74 -0.62
CA TRP A 40 18.74 -9.89 0.50
C TRP A 40 19.86 -9.85 1.55
N THR A 41 20.23 -8.65 1.96
CA THR A 41 21.18 -8.40 3.04
C THR A 41 20.66 -7.29 3.94
N PRO A 42 20.95 -7.31 5.26
CA PRO A 42 20.48 -6.26 6.16
C PRO A 42 20.99 -4.88 5.73
N GLY A 43 20.08 -3.90 5.64
CA GLY A 43 20.42 -2.51 5.33
C GLY A 43 20.42 -2.17 3.84
N MET A 44 19.80 -3.01 2.99
CA MET A 44 19.61 -2.67 1.59
C MET A 44 18.67 -1.48 1.45
N VAL A 45 19.05 -0.53 0.60
CA VAL A 45 18.23 0.65 0.35
C VAL A 45 16.99 0.26 -0.46
N VAL A 46 15.83 0.73 -0.02
CA VAL A 46 14.56 0.61 -0.76
C VAL A 46 14.66 1.45 -2.05
N PRO A 47 14.49 0.86 -3.25
CA PRO A 47 14.40 1.64 -4.49
C PRO A 47 13.32 2.72 -4.38
N ARG A 48 13.62 3.90 -4.95
CA ARG A 48 12.82 5.12 -4.74
C ARG A 48 11.38 5.01 -5.24
N ASP A 49 11.18 4.29 -6.33
CA ASP A 49 9.88 3.95 -6.91
C ASP A 49 9.06 3.04 -5.98
N ILE A 50 9.67 2.01 -5.39
CA ILE A 50 9.01 1.17 -4.38
C ILE A 50 8.73 1.97 -3.10
N ALA A 51 9.65 2.84 -2.68
CA ALA A 51 9.44 3.73 -1.54
C ALA A 51 8.26 4.68 -1.78
N ALA A 52 8.08 5.20 -3.01
CA ALA A 52 6.93 6.00 -3.38
C ALA A 52 5.62 5.19 -3.30
N ALA A 53 5.63 3.93 -3.73
CA ALA A 53 4.47 3.04 -3.58
C ALA A 53 4.13 2.79 -2.11
N TYR A 54 5.12 2.56 -1.25
CA TYR A 54 4.93 2.41 0.19
C TYR A 54 4.38 3.69 0.84
N LEU A 55 4.92 4.85 0.47
CA LEU A 55 4.43 6.13 0.99
C LEU A 55 2.97 6.37 0.58
N LEU A 56 2.64 6.12 -0.70
CA LEU A 56 1.29 6.32 -1.23
C LEU A 56 0.27 5.39 -0.55
N GLN A 57 0.56 4.09 -0.49
CA GLN A 57 -0.34 3.11 0.14
C GLN A 57 -0.39 3.27 1.66
N GLY A 58 0.75 3.50 2.31
CA GLY A 58 0.84 3.71 3.75
C GLY A 58 0.06 4.95 4.19
N SER A 59 0.18 6.06 3.46
CA SER A 59 -0.60 7.28 3.71
C SER A 59 -2.10 7.04 3.56
N PHE A 60 -2.50 6.26 2.56
CA PHE A 60 -3.91 5.91 2.35
C PHE A 60 -4.48 5.07 3.49
N TYR A 61 -3.80 4.00 3.90
CA TYR A 61 -4.28 3.15 4.99
C TYR A 61 -4.27 3.89 6.33
N GLY A 62 -3.24 4.72 6.60
CA GLY A 62 -3.21 5.58 7.78
C GLY A 62 -4.38 6.58 7.81
N HIS A 63 -4.64 7.25 6.69
CA HIS A 63 -5.80 8.13 6.56
C HIS A 63 -7.12 7.36 6.69
N SER A 64 -7.21 6.15 6.15
CA SER A 64 -8.43 5.34 6.20
C SER A 64 -8.76 4.91 7.64
N ILE A 65 -7.75 4.59 8.46
CA ILE A 65 -7.93 4.36 9.91
C ILE A 65 -8.53 5.62 10.58
N TYR A 66 -7.94 6.79 10.32
CA TYR A 66 -8.45 8.05 10.87
C TYR A 66 -9.90 8.31 10.43
N ALA A 67 -10.19 8.17 9.14
CA ALA A 67 -11.53 8.37 8.59
C ALA A 67 -12.54 7.40 9.21
N THR A 68 -12.22 6.12 9.31
CA THR A 68 -13.12 5.11 9.92
C THR A 68 -13.39 5.37 11.40
N LEU A 69 -12.41 5.88 12.15
CA LEU A 69 -12.58 6.16 13.58
C LEU A 69 -13.37 7.44 13.86
N TYR A 70 -13.17 8.49 13.05
CA TYR A 70 -13.61 9.85 13.40
C TYR A 70 -14.57 10.50 12.40
N MET A 71 -14.64 10.03 11.16
CA MET A 71 -15.44 10.64 10.09
C MET A 71 -16.58 9.76 9.61
N ASP A 72 -16.33 8.45 9.49
CA ASP A 72 -17.30 7.51 8.93
C ASP A 72 -18.38 7.13 9.95
N ALA A 73 -19.61 6.93 9.45
CA ALA A 73 -20.66 6.29 10.23
C ALA A 73 -20.32 4.80 10.46
N TRP A 74 -20.35 4.37 11.72
CA TRP A 74 -20.03 2.99 12.07
C TRP A 74 -21.10 2.02 11.57
N ARG A 75 -20.62 0.94 10.94
CA ARG A 75 -21.40 -0.15 10.38
C ARG A 75 -20.84 -1.47 10.90
N LYS A 76 -21.57 -2.57 10.67
CA LYS A 76 -21.18 -3.90 11.17
C LYS A 76 -19.83 -4.40 10.61
N ASP A 77 -19.42 -3.88 9.47
CA ASP A 77 -18.17 -4.18 8.78
C ASP A 77 -17.00 -3.25 9.19
N SER A 78 -17.25 -2.14 9.90
CA SER A 78 -16.23 -1.15 10.26
C SER A 78 -15.05 -1.76 11.03
N VAL A 79 -15.30 -2.70 11.93
CA VAL A 79 -14.24 -3.36 12.71
C VAL A 79 -13.34 -4.19 11.80
N VAL A 80 -13.91 -4.95 10.86
CA VAL A 80 -13.14 -5.78 9.92
C VAL A 80 -12.30 -4.89 9.00
N MET A 81 -12.86 -3.78 8.52
CA MET A 81 -12.13 -2.80 7.71
C MET A 81 -10.98 -2.13 8.49
N LEU A 82 -11.20 -1.79 9.76
CA LEU A 82 -10.16 -1.23 10.62
C LEU A 82 -9.01 -2.22 10.84
N ILE A 83 -9.32 -3.49 11.14
CA ILE A 83 -8.32 -4.56 11.26
C ILE A 83 -7.55 -4.71 9.94
N HIS A 84 -8.24 -4.73 8.81
CA HIS A 84 -7.62 -4.81 7.50
C HIS A 84 -6.61 -3.67 7.29
N HIS A 85 -6.98 -2.41 7.57
CA HIS A 85 -6.08 -1.26 7.43
C HIS A 85 -4.86 -1.33 8.36
N VAL A 86 -5.03 -1.84 9.59
CA VAL A 86 -3.90 -2.06 10.51
C VAL A 86 -2.96 -3.11 9.95
N VAL A 87 -3.49 -4.24 9.48
CA VAL A 87 -2.68 -5.33 8.91
C VAL A 87 -1.91 -4.85 7.67
N THR A 88 -2.55 -4.13 6.74
CA THR A 88 -1.86 -3.62 5.56
C THR A 88 -0.77 -2.60 5.92
N LEU A 89 -1.01 -1.73 6.89
CA LEU A 89 0.00 -0.79 7.38
C LEU A 89 1.21 -1.52 7.99
N VAL A 90 0.95 -2.54 8.83
CA VAL A 90 2.01 -3.37 9.43
C VAL A 90 2.82 -4.08 8.34
N LEU A 91 2.18 -4.62 7.31
CA LEU A 91 2.87 -5.27 6.19
C LEU A 91 3.77 -4.28 5.43
N ILE A 92 3.29 -3.07 5.14
CA ILE A 92 4.08 -2.03 4.45
C ILE A 92 5.26 -1.59 5.32
N VAL A 93 5.03 -1.28 6.60
CA VAL A 93 6.08 -0.83 7.52
C VAL A 93 7.11 -1.93 7.73
N SER A 94 6.69 -3.17 7.92
CA SER A 94 7.60 -4.31 8.05
C SER A 94 8.40 -4.51 6.77
N SER A 95 7.76 -4.44 5.59
CA SER A 95 8.46 -4.57 4.31
C SER A 95 9.49 -3.47 4.07
N TYR A 96 9.28 -2.28 4.62
CA TYR A 96 10.27 -1.19 4.57
C TYR A 96 11.39 -1.38 5.60
N ALA A 97 11.05 -1.79 6.82
CA ALA A 97 11.99 -1.92 7.94
C ALA A 97 12.91 -3.14 7.83
N PHE A 98 12.44 -4.22 7.20
CA PHE A 98 13.21 -5.46 7.00
C PHE A 98 13.95 -5.48 5.65
N ARG A 99 14.13 -4.34 4.98
CA ARG A 99 15.06 -4.23 3.85
C ARG A 99 16.48 -3.94 4.32
#